data_AF-A0A0G1HPK4-F1
#
_entry.id   AF-A0A0G1HPK4-F1
#
_cell.length_a   1.000
_cell.length_b   1.000
_cell.length_c   1.000
_cell.angle_alpha   90.00
_cell.angle_beta   90.00
_cell.angle_gamma   90.00
#
_symmetry.space_group_name_H-M   'P 1'
#
loop_
_entity.id
_entity.type
_entity.pdbx_description
1 polymer ?
#
loop_
_entity_poly.entity_id
_entity_poly.type
_entity_poly.pdbx_seq_one_letter_code
_entity_poly.pdbx_strand_id
1 'polypeptide(L)'
;MEKIESEIYKNNEPENFSGNVAVLEREEGAEKTEKKMAALAEEYLSFNNNETRLEKDLNDMLEKVNSLEETSPPSDFLKGQLCLELYDIYKNSDKKEKSILANDFLEQANESFLESINGDDFEITVKNKEGKEIIFASKSHALAYLGDITAKDFYENGNGADWNKSLEYYKKAIEAEPDEGKKHELKVIMDIRKITHYLGDENKFKVWKTSRRIDLRGRTADFSLKYASTCGKKKKGGATPLFCVWTKR
;
A
#
# COMPACT_ATOMS: atom_id res chain seq x y z
N MET A 1 17.83 66.75 49.85
CA MET A 1 17.61 66.26 48.49
C MET A 1 17.32 64.77 48.64
N GLU A 2 16.04 64.45 48.86
CA GLU A 2 15.16 63.67 47.96
C GLU A 2 15.44 62.16 48.11
N LYS A 3 14.69 61.40 48.94
CA LYS A 3 13.39 60.72 48.67
C LYS A 3 13.39 60.06 47.28
N ILE A 4 13.17 58.75 47.12
CA ILE A 4 11.87 58.05 47.31
C ILE A 4 12.11 56.54 47.47
N GLU A 5 11.40 55.92 48.42
CA GLU A 5 11.07 54.48 48.46
C GLU A 5 9.87 54.20 47.56
N SER A 6 9.85 53.06 46.85
CA SER A 6 8.61 52.28 46.64
C SER A 6 8.91 50.89 46.08
N GLU A 7 8.38 49.88 46.77
CA GLU A 7 8.21 48.49 46.36
C GLU A 7 7.48 48.34 45.00
N ILE A 8 7.67 47.22 44.30
CA ILE A 8 6.59 46.27 43.93
C ILE A 8 7.18 45.08 43.12
N TYR A 9 6.69 43.91 43.53
CA TYR A 9 6.89 42.53 43.07
C TYR A 9 6.75 42.22 41.56
N LYS A 10 7.31 41.05 41.20
CA LYS A 10 6.93 40.09 40.13
C LYS A 10 7.46 40.35 38.70
N ASN A 11 8.38 39.49 38.24
CA ASN A 11 8.06 38.39 37.32
C ASN A 11 9.33 37.56 37.03
N ASN A 12 9.42 36.39 37.67
CA ASN A 12 10.14 35.26 37.10
C ASN A 12 9.19 34.63 36.08
N GLU A 13 9.41 34.87 34.78
CA GLU A 13 8.86 34.00 33.75
C GLU A 13 9.78 32.78 33.63
N PRO A 14 9.27 31.54 33.77
CA PRO A 14 10.04 30.38 33.38
C PRO A 14 9.97 30.24 31.86
N GLU A 15 11.10 30.40 31.20
CA GLU A 15 11.29 29.95 29.82
C GLU A 15 11.05 28.43 29.72
N ASN A 16 10.35 28.03 28.65
CA ASN A 16 10.31 26.69 28.07
C ASN A 16 9.58 25.57 28.85
N PHE A 17 8.24 25.60 28.81
CA PHE A 17 7.40 24.40 28.98
C PHE A 17 6.48 24.10 27.78
N SER A 18 6.31 25.04 26.84
CA SER A 18 5.37 24.90 25.72
C SER A 18 5.82 23.91 24.63
N GLY A 19 7.13 23.80 24.37
CA GLY A 19 7.65 22.90 23.33
C GLY A 19 7.50 21.42 23.68
N ASN A 20 7.78 21.05 24.93
CA ASN A 20 7.71 19.65 25.36
C ASN A 20 6.27 19.14 25.46
N VAL A 21 5.32 19.99 25.86
CA VAL A 21 3.89 19.60 25.92
C VAL A 21 3.35 19.36 24.51
N ALA A 22 3.66 20.23 23.54
CA ALA A 22 3.23 20.04 22.16
C ALA A 22 3.88 18.83 21.46
N VAL A 23 5.08 18.43 21.87
CA VAL A 23 5.74 17.20 21.39
C VAL A 23 5.07 15.97 21.99
N LEU A 24 4.84 15.96 23.31
CA LEU A 24 4.15 14.85 24.00
C LEU A 24 2.71 14.67 23.50
N GLU A 25 1.97 15.75 23.26
CA GLU A 25 0.60 15.69 22.70
C GLU A 25 0.59 15.12 21.27
N ARG A 26 1.62 15.40 20.46
CA ARG A 26 1.78 14.81 19.12
C ARG A 26 2.17 13.33 19.19
N GLU A 27 3.06 12.97 20.10
CA GLU A 27 3.48 11.57 20.31
C GLU A 27 2.32 10.71 20.82
N GLU A 28 1.53 11.20 21.78
CA GLU A 28 0.32 10.52 22.26
C GLU A 28 -0.76 10.41 21.18
N GLY A 29 -0.91 11.44 20.33
CA GLY A 29 -1.81 11.43 19.18
C GLY A 29 -1.39 10.39 18.13
N ALA A 30 -0.10 10.34 17.80
CA ALA A 30 0.45 9.38 16.83
C ALA A 30 0.29 7.94 17.32
N GLU A 31 0.62 7.65 18.58
CA GLU A 31 0.49 6.31 19.15
C GLU A 31 -0.97 5.82 19.16
N LYS A 32 -1.91 6.73 19.41
CA LYS A 32 -3.35 6.42 19.35
C LYS A 32 -3.80 6.10 17.93
N THR A 33 -3.32 6.84 16.94
CA THR A 33 -3.63 6.61 15.52
C THR A 33 -3.04 5.28 15.04
N GLU A 34 -1.78 4.98 15.38
CA GLU A 34 -1.14 3.70 15.05
C GLU A 34 -1.91 2.50 15.60
N LYS A 35 -2.28 2.52 16.89
CA LYS A 35 -3.08 1.46 17.53
C LYS A 35 -4.44 1.27 16.84
N LYS A 36 -5.08 2.36 16.45
CA LYS A 36 -6.37 2.31 15.75
C LYS A 36 -6.22 1.69 14.35
N MET A 37 -5.17 2.06 13.62
CA MET A 37 -4.91 1.53 12.28
C MET A 37 -4.50 0.07 12.32
N ALA A 38 -3.71 -0.35 13.31
CA ALA A 38 -3.38 -1.75 13.54
C ALA A 38 -4.64 -2.59 13.80
N ALA A 39 -5.57 -2.11 14.63
CA ALA A 39 -6.83 -2.82 14.92
C ALA A 39 -7.71 -2.97 13.66
N LEU A 40 -7.81 -1.92 12.84
CA LEU A 40 -8.56 -1.99 11.57
C LEU A 40 -7.90 -2.93 10.56
N ALA A 41 -6.57 -2.92 10.49
CA ALA A 41 -5.81 -3.85 9.68
C ALA A 41 -6.02 -5.31 10.15
N GLU A 42 -6.02 -5.58 11.45
CA GLU A 42 -6.33 -6.91 12.00
C GLU A 42 -7.77 -7.35 11.69
N GLU A 43 -8.74 -6.43 11.76
CA GLU A 43 -10.12 -6.69 11.36
C GLU A 43 -10.18 -7.08 9.88
N TYR A 44 -9.49 -6.34 9.00
CA TYR A 44 -9.43 -6.63 7.56
C TYR A 44 -8.88 -8.03 7.29
N LEU A 45 -7.85 -8.45 8.04
CA LEU A 45 -7.26 -9.79 7.89
C LEU A 45 -8.16 -10.92 8.39
N SER A 46 -9.15 -10.59 9.21
CA SER A 46 -10.12 -11.55 9.73
C SER A 46 -11.22 -11.89 8.72
N PHE A 47 -11.33 -11.15 7.62
CA PHE A 47 -12.38 -11.33 6.63
C PHE A 47 -12.34 -12.72 5.99
N ASN A 48 -13.52 -13.31 5.82
CA ASN A 48 -13.69 -14.64 5.26
C ASN A 48 -13.68 -14.58 3.73
N ASN A 49 -13.09 -15.59 3.07
CA ASN A 49 -13.01 -15.72 1.62
C ASN A 49 -14.36 -16.04 0.93
N ASN A 50 -15.49 -15.87 1.61
CA ASN A 50 -16.81 -15.96 0.98
C ASN A 50 -17.08 -14.63 0.28
N GLU A 51 -17.13 -14.63 -1.04
CA GLU A 51 -17.17 -13.42 -1.89
C GLU A 51 -18.30 -12.45 -1.54
N THR A 52 -19.53 -12.94 -1.35
CA THR A 52 -20.67 -12.07 -1.01
C THR A 52 -20.54 -11.43 0.37
N ARG A 53 -19.96 -12.17 1.31
CA ARG A 53 -19.68 -11.65 2.66
C ARG A 53 -18.50 -10.68 2.63
N LEU A 54 -17.46 -10.97 1.85
CA LEU A 54 -16.28 -10.15 1.68
C LEU A 54 -16.61 -8.79 1.07
N GLU A 55 -17.46 -8.74 0.03
CA GLU A 55 -17.94 -7.49 -0.56
C GLU A 55 -18.57 -6.57 0.49
N LYS A 56 -19.44 -7.13 1.35
CA LYS A 56 -20.07 -6.38 2.42
C LYS A 56 -19.08 -5.95 3.50
N ASP A 57 -18.28 -6.89 4.00
CA ASP A 57 -17.30 -6.64 5.07
C ASP A 57 -16.30 -5.53 4.67
N LEU A 58 -15.87 -5.51 3.39
CA LEU A 58 -15.00 -4.47 2.82
C LEU A 58 -15.69 -3.10 2.74
N ASN A 59 -16.94 -3.03 2.28
CA ASN A 59 -17.69 -1.76 2.22
C ASN A 59 -17.93 -1.20 3.62
N ASP A 60 -18.39 -2.03 4.56
CA ASP A 60 -18.62 -1.65 5.96
C ASP A 60 -17.33 -1.10 6.59
N MET A 61 -16.18 -1.70 6.27
CA MET A 61 -14.89 -1.20 6.74
C MET A 61 -14.45 0.09 6.05
N LEU A 62 -14.66 0.24 4.76
CA LEU A 62 -14.34 1.47 4.04
C LEU A 62 -15.12 2.65 4.63
N GLU A 63 -16.40 2.47 5.00
CA GLU A 63 -17.19 3.47 5.72
C GLU A 63 -16.60 3.81 7.09
N LYS A 64 -16.15 2.81 7.86
CA LYS A 64 -15.45 3.04 9.13
C LYS A 64 -14.18 3.86 8.95
N VAL A 65 -13.39 3.60 7.91
CA VAL A 65 -12.15 4.33 7.64
C VAL A 65 -12.45 5.75 7.12
N ASN A 66 -13.51 5.94 6.35
CA ASN A 66 -13.92 7.25 5.84
C ASN A 66 -14.55 8.15 6.91
N SER A 67 -15.11 7.58 7.98
CA SER A 67 -15.68 8.33 9.11
C SER A 67 -14.63 8.76 10.16
N LEU A 68 -13.35 8.51 9.92
CA LEU A 68 -12.26 8.98 10.76
C LEU A 68 -12.08 10.49 10.59
N GLU A 69 -12.14 11.25 11.70
CA GLU A 69 -11.97 12.71 11.70
C GLU A 69 -10.54 13.15 11.30
N GLU A 70 -9.55 12.28 11.49
CA GLU A 70 -8.14 12.56 11.18
C GLU A 70 -7.71 11.73 9.96
N THR A 71 -7.28 12.43 8.90
CA THR A 71 -6.58 11.82 7.76
C THR A 71 -5.10 11.68 8.09
N SER A 72 -4.56 10.48 7.84
CA SER A 72 -3.17 10.14 8.11
C SER A 72 -2.64 9.17 7.04
N PRO A 73 -1.32 9.15 6.78
CA PRO A 73 -0.75 8.23 5.80
C PRO A 73 -1.17 6.75 5.96
N PRO A 74 -1.20 6.18 7.19
CA PRO A 74 -1.75 4.84 7.42
C PRO A 74 -3.22 4.69 7.03
N SER A 75 -4.07 5.67 7.36
CA SER A 75 -5.49 5.61 7.05
C SER A 75 -5.75 5.67 5.55
N ASP A 76 -5.00 6.52 4.83
CA ASP A 76 -5.16 6.65 3.38
C ASP A 76 -4.59 5.41 2.67
N PHE A 77 -3.53 4.79 3.20
CA PHE A 77 -3.11 3.48 2.71
C PHE A 77 -4.23 2.43 2.84
N LEU A 78 -4.88 2.35 4.01
CA LEU A 78 -5.92 1.37 4.25
C LEU A 78 -7.16 1.62 3.36
N LYS A 79 -7.56 2.88 3.17
CA LYS A 79 -8.60 3.25 2.17
C LYS A 79 -8.21 2.75 0.78
N GLY A 80 -6.96 3.03 0.37
CA GLY A 80 -6.44 2.61 -0.93
C GLY A 80 -6.52 1.11 -1.13
N GLN A 81 -6.14 0.35 -0.11
CA GLN A 81 -6.22 -1.11 -0.13
C GLN A 81 -7.66 -1.62 -0.21
N LEU A 82 -8.59 -1.09 0.58
CA LEU A 82 -9.99 -1.51 0.58
C LEU A 82 -10.65 -1.22 -0.77
N CYS A 83 -10.43 -0.04 -1.32
CA CYS A 83 -10.91 0.34 -2.65
C CYS A 83 -10.32 -0.58 -3.74
N LEU A 84 -9.04 -0.95 -3.64
CA LEU A 84 -8.42 -1.88 -4.59
C LEU A 84 -9.07 -3.28 -4.55
N GLU A 85 -9.39 -3.81 -3.38
CA GLU A 85 -10.07 -5.11 -3.29
C GLU A 85 -11.50 -5.06 -3.83
N LEU A 86 -12.21 -3.97 -3.53
CA LEU A 86 -13.53 -3.72 -4.09
C LEU A 86 -13.46 -3.59 -5.63
N TYR A 87 -12.45 -2.91 -6.18
CA TYR A 87 -12.20 -2.90 -7.62
C TYR A 87 -12.07 -4.32 -8.18
N ASP A 88 -11.23 -5.17 -7.58
CA ASP A 88 -11.00 -6.53 -8.07
C ASP A 88 -12.27 -7.40 -8.01
N ILE A 89 -13.10 -7.24 -6.97
CA ILE A 89 -14.40 -7.92 -6.88
C ILE A 89 -15.35 -7.41 -7.97
N TYR A 90 -15.47 -6.09 -8.14
CA TYR A 90 -16.49 -5.49 -9.00
C TYR A 90 -16.13 -5.59 -10.49
N LYS A 91 -14.85 -5.49 -10.84
CA LYS A 91 -14.36 -5.64 -12.21
C LYS A 91 -14.68 -7.02 -12.80
N ASN A 92 -14.67 -8.05 -11.97
CA ASN A 92 -14.97 -9.43 -12.37
C ASN A 92 -16.48 -9.73 -12.42
N SER A 93 -17.34 -8.75 -12.16
CA SER A 93 -18.79 -8.93 -12.18
C SER A 93 -19.38 -8.84 -13.59
N ASP A 94 -20.33 -9.71 -13.90
CA ASP A 94 -21.09 -9.68 -15.16
C ASP A 94 -22.10 -8.49 -15.25
N LYS A 95 -22.26 -7.72 -14.17
CA LYS A 95 -23.23 -6.62 -14.11
C LYS A 95 -22.58 -5.30 -14.54
N LYS A 96 -23.14 -4.65 -15.57
CA LYS A 96 -22.67 -3.36 -16.10
C LYS A 96 -22.57 -2.25 -15.03
N GLU A 97 -23.52 -2.19 -14.10
CA GLU A 97 -23.51 -1.23 -12.99
C GLU A 97 -22.29 -1.42 -12.07
N LYS A 98 -21.90 -2.67 -11.81
CA LYS A 98 -20.71 -2.98 -11.01
C LYS A 98 -19.41 -2.58 -11.72
N SER A 99 -19.38 -2.62 -13.05
CA SER A 99 -18.22 -2.15 -13.83
C SER A 99 -17.98 -0.64 -13.72
N ILE A 100 -19.02 0.17 -13.54
CA ILE A 100 -18.87 1.62 -13.34
C ILE A 100 -18.26 1.87 -11.96
N LEU A 101 -18.86 1.27 -10.92
CA LEU A 101 -18.35 1.31 -9.54
C LEU A 101 -16.90 0.82 -9.42
N ALA A 102 -16.50 -0.18 -10.22
CA ALA A 102 -15.12 -0.63 -10.24
C ALA A 102 -14.15 0.49 -10.61
N ASN A 103 -14.45 1.29 -11.64
CA ASN A 103 -13.58 2.39 -12.03
C ASN A 103 -13.48 3.45 -10.94
N ASP A 104 -14.60 3.78 -10.29
CA ASP A 104 -14.63 4.74 -9.18
C ASP A 104 -13.77 4.26 -8.00
N PHE A 105 -13.79 2.96 -7.70
CA PHE A 105 -12.92 2.38 -6.66
C PHE A 105 -11.44 2.40 -7.06
N LEU A 106 -11.12 2.16 -8.33
CA LEU A 106 -9.74 2.22 -8.79
C LEU A 106 -9.17 3.65 -8.70
N GLU A 107 -9.96 4.65 -9.06
CA GLU A 107 -9.60 6.07 -8.94
C GLU A 107 -9.37 6.44 -7.47
N GLN A 108 -10.31 6.12 -6.59
CA GLN A 108 -10.17 6.34 -5.15
C GLN A 108 -8.95 5.63 -4.55
N ALA A 109 -8.66 4.41 -5.02
CA ALA A 109 -7.47 3.68 -4.59
C ALA A 109 -6.19 4.47 -4.93
N ASN A 110 -6.08 4.92 -6.18
CA ASN A 110 -4.94 5.68 -6.66
C ASN A 110 -4.74 6.99 -5.88
N GLU A 111 -5.80 7.76 -5.67
CA GLU A 111 -5.77 8.99 -4.89
C GLU A 111 -5.33 8.72 -3.45
N SER A 112 -5.91 7.70 -2.82
CA SER A 112 -5.58 7.37 -1.43
C SER A 112 -4.11 6.91 -1.27
N PHE A 113 -3.59 6.14 -2.22
CA PHE A 113 -2.17 5.76 -2.20
C PHE A 113 -1.25 6.96 -2.45
N LEU A 114 -1.63 7.92 -3.31
CA LEU A 114 -0.88 9.16 -3.50
C LEU A 114 -0.84 9.98 -2.21
N GLU A 115 -1.98 10.15 -1.54
CA GLU A 115 -2.01 10.87 -0.26
C GLU A 115 -1.20 10.16 0.82
N SER A 116 -1.22 8.83 0.85
CA SER A 116 -0.43 8.04 1.81
C SER A 116 1.09 8.24 1.67
N ILE A 117 1.59 8.69 0.51
CA ILE A 117 3.04 8.91 0.32
C ILE A 117 3.45 10.38 0.47
N ASN A 118 2.50 11.31 0.56
CA ASN A 118 2.75 12.75 0.65
C ASN A 118 3.18 13.21 2.06
N GLY A 119 3.06 12.33 3.07
CA GLY A 119 3.43 12.61 4.46
C GLY A 119 4.70 11.90 4.93
N ASP A 120 4.83 11.86 6.27
CA ASP A 120 5.89 11.14 6.97
C ASP A 120 5.88 9.64 6.64
N ASP A 121 7.02 9.01 6.85
CA ASP A 121 7.11 7.56 6.73
C ASP A 121 6.22 6.90 7.78
N PHE A 122 5.56 5.82 7.39
CA PHE A 122 4.62 5.12 8.25
C PHE A 122 4.79 3.62 8.13
N GLU A 123 4.43 2.92 9.20
CA GLU A 123 4.28 1.47 9.24
C GLU A 123 3.02 1.10 10.00
N ILE A 124 2.24 0.18 9.45
CA ILE A 124 1.14 -0.48 10.16
C ILE A 124 1.66 -1.85 10.57
N THR A 125 1.73 -2.10 11.87
CA THR A 125 2.18 -3.39 12.42
C THR A 125 1.00 -4.13 13.04
N VAL A 126 0.88 -5.43 12.72
CA VAL A 126 -0.19 -6.30 13.22
C VAL A 126 0.40 -7.58 13.79
N LYS A 127 -0.36 -8.28 14.62
CA LYS A 127 0.05 -9.60 15.13
C LYS A 127 -0.45 -10.72 14.21
N ASN A 128 0.47 -11.60 13.83
CA ASN A 128 0.12 -12.81 13.13
C ASN A 128 -0.55 -13.84 14.07
N LYS A 129 -0.98 -14.98 13.53
CA LYS A 129 -1.61 -16.06 14.32
C LYS A 129 -0.74 -16.65 15.43
N GLU A 130 0.58 -16.47 15.35
CA GLU A 130 1.58 -16.92 16.33
C GLU A 130 1.90 -15.81 17.36
N GLY A 131 1.26 -14.64 17.25
CA GLY A 131 1.49 -13.49 18.11
C GLY A 131 2.72 -12.66 17.73
N LYS A 132 3.38 -12.96 16.61
CA LYS A 132 4.54 -12.22 16.11
C LYS A 132 4.10 -10.96 15.36
N GLU A 133 4.74 -9.85 15.67
CA GLU A 133 4.57 -8.59 14.96
C GLU A 133 5.12 -8.68 13.54
N ILE A 134 4.30 -8.23 12.60
CA ILE A 134 4.61 -8.17 11.18
C ILE A 134 4.09 -6.87 10.58
N ILE A 135 4.85 -6.33 9.63
CA ILE A 135 4.47 -5.12 8.90
C ILE A 135 3.37 -5.47 7.89
N PHE A 136 2.18 -4.91 8.12
CA PHE A 136 1.00 -4.91 7.26
C PHE A 136 1.16 -4.00 6.06
N ALA A 137 1.59 -2.78 6.32
CA ALA A 137 1.75 -1.76 5.31
C ALA A 137 2.82 -0.79 5.72
N SER A 138 3.39 -0.14 4.71
CA SER A 138 4.29 0.98 4.90
C SER A 138 4.32 1.82 3.63
N LYS A 139 5.04 2.94 3.67
CA LYS A 139 5.24 3.79 2.49
C LYS A 139 5.84 3.04 1.30
N SER A 140 6.73 2.07 1.53
CA SER A 140 7.29 1.22 0.45
C SER A 140 6.20 0.44 -0.28
N HIS A 141 5.17 -0.03 0.42
CA HIS A 141 4.04 -0.74 -0.17
C HIS A 141 3.18 0.17 -1.05
N ALA A 142 2.90 1.40 -0.60
CA ALA A 142 2.16 2.41 -1.36
C ALA A 142 2.89 2.80 -2.64
N LEU A 143 4.20 3.08 -2.53
CA LEU A 143 5.05 3.40 -3.67
C LEU A 143 5.13 2.25 -4.67
N ALA A 144 5.28 1.01 -4.20
CA ALA A 144 5.25 -0.16 -5.08
C ALA A 144 3.91 -0.31 -5.82
N TYR A 145 2.78 -0.01 -5.14
CA TYR A 145 1.46 0.04 -5.77
C TYR A 145 1.39 1.08 -6.87
N LEU A 146 1.82 2.32 -6.58
CA LEU A 146 1.83 3.40 -7.56
C LEU A 146 2.74 3.06 -8.76
N GLY A 147 3.84 2.35 -8.51
CA GLY A 147 4.69 1.78 -9.56
C GLY A 147 3.95 0.79 -10.46
N ASP A 148 3.20 -0.15 -9.86
CA ASP A 148 2.41 -1.14 -10.61
C ASP A 148 1.33 -0.49 -11.48
N ILE A 149 0.55 0.44 -10.93
CA ILE A 149 -0.57 1.04 -11.66
C ILE A 149 -0.08 1.95 -12.79
N THR A 150 0.97 2.75 -12.54
CA THR A 150 1.54 3.61 -13.58
C THR A 150 2.14 2.79 -14.74
N ALA A 151 2.73 1.63 -14.46
CA ALA A 151 3.17 0.72 -15.52
C ALA A 151 1.98 0.18 -16.32
N LYS A 152 0.90 -0.24 -15.65
CA LYS A 152 -0.30 -0.72 -16.33
C LYS A 152 -0.90 0.36 -17.23
N ASP A 153 -1.03 1.59 -16.74
CA ASP A 153 -1.55 2.72 -17.52
C ASP A 153 -0.69 3.01 -18.75
N PHE A 154 0.64 2.90 -18.64
CA PHE A 154 1.54 2.99 -19.79
C PHE A 154 1.20 1.96 -20.88
N TYR A 155 0.97 0.70 -20.51
CA TYR A 155 0.67 -0.34 -21.52
C TYR A 155 -0.74 -0.25 -22.08
N GLU A 156 -1.70 0.27 -21.32
CA GLU A 156 -3.07 0.48 -21.79
C GLU A 156 -3.18 1.71 -22.72
N ASN A 157 -2.45 2.80 -22.41
CA ASN A 157 -2.61 4.10 -23.08
C ASN A 157 -1.41 4.54 -23.94
N GLY A 158 -0.25 3.89 -23.82
CA GLY A 158 0.94 4.13 -24.66
C GLY A 158 1.79 5.35 -24.31
N ASN A 159 1.62 5.96 -23.14
CA ASN A 159 2.32 7.20 -22.77
C ASN A 159 3.67 6.94 -22.08
N GLY A 160 4.78 7.10 -22.81
CA GLY A 160 6.14 6.82 -22.30
C GLY A 160 6.57 7.57 -21.01
N ALA A 161 5.91 8.68 -20.66
CA ALA A 161 6.14 9.36 -19.37
C ALA A 161 5.72 8.49 -18.17
N ASP A 162 4.70 7.66 -18.35
CA ASP A 162 4.14 6.79 -17.31
C ASP A 162 5.09 5.62 -16.99
N TRP A 163 5.83 5.12 -17.98
CA TRP A 163 6.85 4.10 -17.74
C TRP A 163 7.98 4.60 -16.85
N ASN A 164 8.52 5.79 -17.12
CA ASN A 164 9.59 6.36 -16.30
C ASN A 164 9.11 6.65 -14.88
N LYS A 165 7.88 7.16 -14.75
CA LYS A 165 7.24 7.42 -13.46
C LYS A 165 7.02 6.13 -12.65
N SER A 166 6.63 5.03 -13.31
CA SER A 166 6.57 3.71 -12.67
C SER A 166 7.91 3.29 -12.07
N LEU A 167 9.01 3.41 -12.84
CA LEU A 167 10.36 3.07 -12.35
C LEU A 167 10.80 3.99 -11.22
N GLU A 168 10.44 5.26 -11.25
CA GLU A 168 10.71 6.21 -10.17
C GLU A 168 10.02 5.79 -8.87
N TYR A 169 8.74 5.40 -8.92
CA TYR A 169 8.04 4.89 -7.75
C TYR A 169 8.70 3.64 -7.16
N TYR A 170 9.15 2.69 -7.98
CA TYR A 170 9.89 1.54 -7.47
C TYR A 170 11.23 1.90 -6.82
N LYS A 171 11.97 2.85 -7.39
CA LYS A 171 13.21 3.34 -6.76
C LYS A 171 12.92 3.94 -5.37
N LYS A 172 11.91 4.80 -5.27
CA LYS A 172 11.47 5.37 -4.00
C LYS A 172 11.01 4.28 -3.02
N ALA A 173 10.30 3.25 -3.50
CA ALA A 173 9.88 2.12 -2.66
C ALA A 173 11.08 1.37 -2.08
N ILE A 174 12.13 1.16 -2.87
CA ILE A 174 13.38 0.50 -2.43
C ILE A 174 14.13 1.37 -1.42
N GLU A 175 14.13 2.69 -1.60
CA GLU A 175 14.76 3.65 -0.69
C GLU A 175 14.02 3.72 0.66
N ALA A 176 12.68 3.67 0.63
CA ALA A 176 11.82 3.75 1.81
C ALA A 176 11.69 2.43 2.59
N GLU A 177 12.10 1.29 2.02
CA GLU A 177 12.01 -0.01 2.69
C GLU A 177 13.19 -0.21 3.65
N PRO A 178 13.01 -0.44 4.95
CA PRO A 178 14.13 -0.68 5.86
C PRO A 178 14.72 -2.10 5.76
N ASP A 179 13.92 -3.12 5.40
CA ASP A 179 14.37 -4.51 5.35
C ASP A 179 15.13 -4.85 4.06
N GLU A 180 16.38 -5.31 4.18
CA GLU A 180 17.23 -5.65 3.02
C GLU A 180 16.66 -6.79 2.16
N GLY A 181 15.94 -7.74 2.75
CA GLY A 181 15.29 -8.82 2.01
C GLY A 181 14.20 -8.28 1.09
N LYS A 182 13.32 -7.42 1.63
CA LYS A 182 12.26 -6.75 0.88
C LYS A 182 12.81 -5.75 -0.14
N LYS A 183 13.90 -5.03 0.16
CA LYS A 183 14.60 -4.21 -0.85
C LYS A 183 15.04 -5.04 -2.05
N HIS A 184 15.60 -6.22 -1.79
CA HIS A 184 16.04 -7.12 -2.86
C HIS A 184 14.86 -7.63 -3.69
N GLU A 185 13.74 -7.97 -3.04
CA GLU A 185 12.49 -8.32 -3.73
C GLU A 185 11.99 -7.19 -4.64
N LEU A 186 11.92 -5.95 -4.14
CA LEU A 186 11.50 -4.79 -4.93
C LEU A 186 12.43 -4.54 -6.14
N LYS A 187 13.75 -4.72 -5.96
CA LYS A 187 14.74 -4.64 -7.05
C LYS A 187 14.48 -5.71 -8.12
N VAL A 188 14.24 -6.95 -7.70
CA VAL A 188 13.92 -8.06 -8.61
C VAL A 188 12.63 -7.78 -9.39
N ILE A 189 11.57 -7.29 -8.73
CA ILE A 189 10.32 -6.90 -9.39
C ILE A 189 10.58 -5.82 -10.44
N MET A 190 11.30 -4.76 -10.08
CA MET A 190 11.66 -3.67 -10.99
C MET A 190 12.48 -4.19 -12.19
N ASP A 191 13.44 -5.08 -11.97
CA ASP A 191 14.29 -5.61 -13.06
C ASP A 191 13.52 -6.56 -13.98
N ILE A 192 12.64 -7.41 -13.44
CA ILE A 192 11.73 -8.23 -14.24
C ILE A 192 10.85 -7.32 -15.11
N ARG A 193 10.30 -6.23 -14.56
CA ARG A 193 9.52 -5.25 -15.32
C ARG A 193 10.31 -4.61 -16.46
N LYS A 194 11.57 -4.22 -16.22
CA LYS A 194 12.46 -3.69 -17.29
C LYS A 194 12.68 -4.71 -18.40
N ILE A 195 12.93 -5.97 -18.04
CA ILE A 195 13.09 -7.06 -19.03
C ILE A 195 11.81 -7.18 -19.85
N THR A 196 10.64 -7.24 -19.19
CA THR A 196 9.35 -7.33 -19.87
C THR A 196 9.12 -6.17 -20.83
N HIS A 197 9.39 -4.94 -20.39
CA HIS A 197 9.29 -3.74 -21.20
C HIS A 197 10.21 -3.82 -22.43
N TYR A 198 11.47 -4.22 -22.25
CA TYR A 198 12.44 -4.37 -23.34
C TYR A 198 12.00 -5.41 -24.37
N LEU A 199 11.33 -6.48 -23.93
CA LEU A 199 10.79 -7.52 -24.82
C LEU A 199 9.55 -7.05 -25.61
N GLY A 200 8.96 -5.89 -25.27
CA GLY A 200 7.91 -5.23 -26.06
C GLY A 200 6.56 -5.94 -26.09
N ASP A 201 6.31 -6.90 -25.19
CA ASP A 201 5.07 -7.68 -25.21
C ASP A 201 4.69 -8.24 -23.82
N GLU A 202 4.02 -7.43 -23.01
CA GLU A 202 3.43 -7.88 -21.73
C GLU A 202 2.34 -8.94 -21.92
N ASN A 203 1.77 -9.10 -23.13
CA ASN A 203 0.84 -10.20 -23.40
C ASN A 203 1.57 -11.55 -23.48
N LYS A 204 2.87 -11.56 -23.84
CA LYS A 204 3.74 -12.74 -23.82
C LYS A 204 4.37 -13.00 -22.46
N PHE A 205 4.63 -11.97 -21.66
CA PHE A 205 5.27 -12.11 -20.36
C PHE A 205 4.50 -11.34 -19.30
N LYS A 206 3.56 -12.05 -18.68
CA LYS A 206 2.69 -11.46 -17.67
C LYS A 206 3.34 -11.60 -16.31
N VAL A 207 3.63 -10.45 -15.71
CA VAL A 207 4.18 -10.32 -14.36
C VAL A 207 3.07 -9.73 -13.51
N TRP A 208 2.61 -10.50 -12.54
CA TRP A 208 1.66 -9.99 -11.56
C TRP A 208 2.13 -10.37 -10.16
N LYS A 209 1.94 -9.42 -9.25
CA LYS A 209 1.85 -9.69 -7.82
C LYS A 209 0.51 -10.40 -7.59
N THR A 210 0.50 -11.53 -6.89
CA THR A 210 -0.77 -12.18 -6.52
C THR A 210 -1.59 -11.20 -5.68
N SER A 211 -2.90 -11.15 -5.91
CA SER A 211 -3.83 -10.08 -5.50
C SER A 211 -4.10 -9.97 -3.99
N ARG A 212 -3.24 -10.52 -3.14
CA ARG A 212 -3.16 -10.12 -1.74
C ARG A 212 -1.83 -9.42 -1.56
N ARG A 213 -1.80 -8.12 -1.89
CA ARG A 213 -0.62 -7.26 -1.67
C ARG A 213 -0.15 -7.27 -0.21
N ILE A 214 -1.01 -7.74 0.69
CA ILE A 214 -0.83 -7.90 2.12
C ILE A 214 -0.89 -9.39 2.51
N ASP A 215 -0.38 -10.33 1.70
CA ASP A 215 -0.20 -11.69 2.20
C ASP A 215 0.93 -11.71 3.25
N LEU A 216 0.53 -11.33 4.46
CA LEU A 216 1.16 -11.30 5.76
C LEU A 216 1.61 -12.68 6.25
N ARG A 217 1.97 -13.58 5.35
CA ARG A 217 2.32 -14.95 5.72
C ARG A 217 3.81 -15.16 5.90
N GLY A 218 4.63 -14.10 5.80
CA GLY A 218 6.08 -14.26 5.91
C GLY A 218 6.64 -15.34 4.97
N ARG A 219 5.92 -15.61 3.87
CA ARG A 219 6.31 -16.58 2.85
C ARG A 219 6.33 -15.85 1.53
N THR A 220 7.55 -15.48 1.14
CA THR A 220 8.03 -15.29 -0.23
C THR A 220 7.35 -14.21 -1.08
N ALA A 221 8.19 -13.47 -1.81
CA ALA A 221 7.81 -12.66 -2.95
C ALA A 221 6.94 -13.48 -3.92
N ASP A 222 5.62 -13.31 -3.89
CA ASP A 222 4.72 -13.99 -4.81
C ASP A 222 4.67 -13.24 -6.15
N PHE A 223 5.73 -13.39 -6.95
CA PHE A 223 5.68 -13.05 -8.36
C PHE A 223 5.31 -14.30 -9.18
N SER A 224 4.26 -14.19 -9.99
CA SER A 224 3.96 -15.21 -10.98
C SER A 224 4.48 -14.74 -12.34
N LEU A 225 5.30 -15.59 -12.96
CA LEU A 225 5.87 -15.36 -14.27
C LEU A 225 5.21 -16.30 -15.27
N LYS A 226 4.36 -15.74 -16.14
CA LYS A 226 3.70 -16.54 -17.18
C LYS A 226 4.22 -16.17 -18.56
N TYR A 227 4.94 -17.11 -19.18
CA TYR A 227 5.27 -17.05 -20.60
C TYR A 227 4.07 -17.55 -21.42
N ALA A 228 3.37 -16.65 -22.10
CA ALA A 228 2.33 -17.01 -23.04
C ALA A 228 2.99 -17.32 -24.40
N SER A 229 3.47 -18.55 -24.58
CA SER A 229 3.85 -19.00 -25.92
C SER A 229 2.58 -19.15 -26.76
N THR A 230 2.43 -18.36 -27.81
CA THR A 230 1.66 -18.78 -28.99
C THR A 230 2.45 -19.85 -29.76
N CYS A 231 2.82 -20.94 -29.10
CA CYS A 231 3.27 -22.13 -29.83
C CYS A 231 2.03 -22.74 -30.48
N GLY A 232 1.99 -22.67 -31.80
CA GLY A 232 0.84 -23.01 -32.63
C GLY A 232 0.23 -24.36 -32.28
N LYS A 233 -1.10 -24.45 -32.46
CA LYS A 233 -1.92 -25.66 -32.49
C LYS A 233 -1.51 -26.75 -31.48
N LYS A 234 -2.23 -26.78 -30.35
CA LYS A 234 -2.31 -27.91 -29.41
C LYS A 234 -2.15 -29.26 -30.12
N LYS A 235 -1.00 -29.92 -29.96
CA LYS A 235 -0.98 -31.39 -29.90
C LYS A 235 -1.52 -31.74 -28.52
N LYS A 236 -2.59 -32.54 -28.49
CA LYS A 236 -3.23 -33.04 -27.27
C LYS A 236 -2.14 -33.67 -26.38
N GLY A 237 -1.95 -33.11 -25.17
CA GLY A 237 -1.08 -33.69 -24.13
C GLY A 237 0.10 -32.83 -23.64
N GLY A 238 0.34 -31.63 -24.17
CA GLY A 238 1.46 -30.79 -23.74
C GLY A 238 1.16 -29.96 -22.48
N ALA A 239 1.91 -30.20 -21.40
CA ALA A 239 1.88 -29.38 -20.19
C ALA A 239 2.29 -27.93 -20.47
N THR A 240 1.54 -26.98 -19.93
CA THR A 240 1.91 -25.56 -19.91
C THR A 240 3.14 -25.40 -19.02
N PRO A 241 4.27 -24.83 -19.49
CA PRO A 241 5.37 -24.52 -18.60
C PRO A 241 4.96 -23.34 -17.71
N LEU A 242 4.60 -23.63 -16.46
CA LEU A 242 4.59 -22.65 -15.37
C LEU A 242 6.00 -22.63 -14.78
N PHE A 243 6.69 -21.49 -14.90
CA PHE A 243 7.85 -21.22 -14.07
C PHE A 243 7.36 -20.52 -12.79
N CYS A 244 7.13 -21.30 -11.74
CA CYS A 244 7.10 -20.75 -10.39
C CYS A 244 8.55 -20.64 -9.91
N VAL A 245 9.04 -19.42 -9.71
CA VAL A 245 10.31 -19.22 -9.02
C VAL A 245 10.02 -19.28 -7.53
N TRP A 246 10.34 -20.40 -6.91
CA TRP A 246 10.25 -20.58 -5.46
C TRP A 246 11.56 -20.10 -4.84
N THR A 247 11.54 -18.98 -4.12
CA THR A 247 12.65 -18.64 -3.22
C THR A 247 12.44 -19.38 -1.90
N LYS A 248 12.95 -20.61 -1.79
CA LYS A 248 12.97 -21.34 -0.50
C LYS A 248 13.80 -20.58 0.53
N ARG A 249 13.20 -20.26 1.67
CA ARG A 249 13.87 -20.26 2.99
C ARG A 249 12.96 -20.94 3.99
#